data_AF-A0A1W9ILW7-F1
#
_entry.id   AF-A0A1W9ILW7-F1
#
_cell.length_a   1.000
_cell.length_b   1.000
_cell.length_c   1.000
_cell.angle_alpha   90.00
_cell.angle_beta   90.00
_cell.angle_gamma   90.00
#
_symmetry.space_group_name_H-M   'P 1'
#
loop_
_entity.id
_entity.type
_entity.pdbx_description
1 polymer ?
#
loop_
_entity_poly.entity_id
_entity_poly.type
_entity_poly.pdbx_seq_one_letter_code
_entity_poly.pdbx_strand_id
1 'polypeptide(L)'
;MKILVVTLSIFVAGCVPWPHRANLTPSVAGVLLAEGNPKVDSPLRIVASDPGNKDAPCDGKSHEFKTTNEGRFYGPPVRTFRFFMVIMGHTLFPWAVCVKQDGVWTPLYQEKTYTLGNTGPWFLVEMSCHDVACETKKNLQPTPELIESLGERNE
;
A
#
# COMPACT_ATOMS: atom_id res chain seq x y z
N MET A 1 -41.65 46.09 23.54
CA MET A 1 -41.61 44.62 23.63
C MET A 1 -40.58 44.12 22.62
N LYS A 2 -39.39 43.70 23.05
CA LYS A 2 -38.31 43.27 22.14
C LYS A 2 -38.35 41.74 22.07
N ILE A 3 -38.71 41.20 20.91
CA ILE A 3 -38.74 39.76 20.64
C ILE A 3 -37.29 39.33 20.41
N LEU A 4 -36.74 38.61 21.39
CA LEU A 4 -35.43 37.98 21.28
C LEU A 4 -35.61 36.73 20.41
N VAL A 5 -35.27 36.81 19.13
CA VAL A 5 -35.25 35.65 18.24
C VAL A 5 -34.00 34.83 18.60
N VAL A 6 -34.18 33.79 19.40
CA VAL A 6 -33.15 32.77 19.64
C VAL A 6 -33.09 31.90 18.38
N THR A 7 -32.20 32.23 17.46
CA THR A 7 -31.82 31.35 16.36
C THR A 7 -31.15 30.11 16.95
N LEU A 8 -31.94 29.04 17.08
CA LEU A 8 -31.48 27.70 17.41
C LEU A 8 -30.67 27.17 16.24
N SER A 9 -29.36 27.43 16.24
CA SER A 9 -28.41 26.82 15.32
C SER A 9 -28.35 25.33 15.61
N ILE A 10 -29.20 24.56 14.94
CA ILE A 10 -29.09 23.11 14.86
C ILE A 10 -27.74 22.84 14.20
N PHE A 11 -26.71 22.59 15.02
CA PHE A 11 -25.52 21.88 14.57
C PHE A 11 -26.02 20.51 14.14
N VAL A 12 -26.38 20.40 12.87
CA VAL A 12 -26.47 19.11 12.20
C VAL A 12 -25.05 18.58 12.33
N ALA A 13 -24.83 17.70 13.32
CA ALA A 13 -23.67 16.82 13.37
C ALA A 13 -23.81 15.80 12.22
N GLY A 14 -24.00 16.33 11.00
CA GLY A 14 -23.85 15.58 9.78
C GLY A 14 -22.41 15.13 9.79
N CYS A 15 -22.21 13.85 9.49
CA CYS A 15 -20.90 13.24 9.35
C CYS A 15 -20.08 14.12 8.38
N VAL A 16 -19.28 15.05 8.92
CA VAL A 16 -18.47 15.93 8.11
C VAL A 16 -17.53 15.00 7.36
N PRO A 17 -17.50 15.05 6.02
CA PRO A 17 -16.55 14.26 5.27
C PRO A 17 -15.15 14.62 5.77
N TRP A 18 -14.51 13.71 6.50
CA TRP A 18 -13.15 13.91 6.98
C TRP A 18 -12.20 13.53 5.84
N PRO A 19 -11.58 14.51 5.17
CA PRO A 19 -10.67 14.21 4.09
C PRO A 19 -9.45 13.52 4.67
N HIS A 20 -9.05 12.39 4.08
CA HIS A 20 -7.94 11.60 4.59
C HIS A 20 -7.13 10.99 3.44
N ARG A 21 -5.90 10.57 3.76
CA ARG A 21 -5.10 9.73 2.89
C ARG A 21 -5.37 8.28 3.23
N ALA A 22 -5.80 7.52 2.24
CA ALA A 22 -5.97 6.09 2.33
C ALA A 22 -4.78 5.37 1.68
N ASN A 23 -4.25 4.36 2.35
CA ASN A 23 -3.34 3.42 1.72
C ASN A 23 -4.16 2.50 0.81
N LEU A 24 -3.69 2.27 -0.41
CA LEU A 24 -4.25 1.29 -1.33
C LEU A 24 -3.49 -0.03 -1.29
N THR A 25 -2.24 0.00 -0.80
CA THR A 25 -1.36 -1.14 -0.60
C THR A 25 -0.68 -1.01 0.77
N PRO A 26 -0.22 -2.10 1.39
CA PRO A 26 0.67 -2.00 2.55
C PRO A 26 2.02 -1.42 2.14
N SER A 27 2.87 -1.13 3.14
CA SER A 27 4.30 -1.02 2.91
C SER A 27 4.86 -2.42 2.66
N VAL A 28 5.90 -2.54 1.83
CA VAL A 28 6.51 -3.83 1.51
C VAL A 28 8.02 -3.71 1.63
N ALA A 29 8.68 -4.65 2.29
CA ALA A 29 10.13 -4.69 2.40
C ALA A 29 10.62 -6.12 2.21
N GLY A 30 11.84 -6.30 1.73
CA GLY A 30 12.32 -7.66 1.53
C GLY A 30 13.67 -7.77 0.86
N VAL A 31 13.94 -8.99 0.40
CA VAL A 31 15.09 -9.35 -0.42
C VAL A 31 14.63 -10.12 -1.65
N LEU A 32 15.25 -9.84 -2.79
CA LEU A 32 15.06 -10.55 -4.05
C LEU A 32 16.37 -11.24 -4.43
N LEU A 33 16.31 -12.57 -4.49
CA LEU A 33 17.41 -13.44 -4.89
C LEU A 33 17.02 -14.16 -6.19
N ALA A 34 17.95 -14.30 -7.11
CA ALA A 34 17.82 -15.17 -8.29
C ALA A 34 18.97 -16.18 -8.29
N GLU A 35 18.64 -17.47 -8.38
CA GLU A 35 19.63 -18.56 -8.30
C GLU A 35 20.55 -18.44 -7.07
N GLY A 36 19.99 -17.98 -5.94
CA GLY A 36 20.72 -17.75 -4.69
C GLY A 36 21.55 -16.46 -4.62
N ASN A 37 21.63 -15.69 -5.71
CA ASN A 37 22.39 -14.44 -5.77
C ASN A 37 21.47 -13.20 -5.66
N PRO A 38 21.92 -12.11 -5.01
CA PRO A 38 21.17 -10.86 -4.99
C PRO A 38 20.87 -10.31 -6.38
N LYS A 39 19.59 -10.05 -6.65
CA LYS A 39 19.17 -9.32 -7.84
C LYS A 39 19.38 -7.83 -7.59
N VAL A 40 20.47 -7.28 -8.08
CA VAL A 40 20.83 -5.86 -7.93
C VAL A 40 20.10 -4.99 -8.97
N ASP A 41 19.74 -3.76 -8.60
CA ASP A 41 19.14 -2.73 -9.47
C ASP A 41 17.90 -3.19 -10.25
N SER A 42 17.22 -4.21 -9.74
CA SER A 42 16.08 -4.83 -10.39
C SER A 42 14.85 -3.94 -10.21
N PRO A 43 14.20 -3.49 -11.31
CA PRO A 43 13.02 -2.64 -11.20
C PRO A 43 11.87 -3.41 -10.57
N LEU A 44 11.34 -2.86 -9.50
CA LEU A 44 10.19 -3.35 -8.77
C LEU A 44 9.09 -2.30 -8.79
N ARG A 45 7.85 -2.75 -8.68
CA ARG A 45 6.71 -1.87 -8.41
C ARG A 45 5.73 -2.52 -7.47
N ILE A 46 5.20 -1.71 -6.56
CA ILE A 46 4.02 -2.04 -5.77
C ILE A 46 2.81 -1.39 -6.45
N VAL A 47 1.76 -2.18 -6.66
CA VAL A 47 0.61 -1.80 -7.49
C VAL A 47 -0.65 -1.98 -6.67
N ALA A 48 -1.49 -0.94 -6.63
CA ALA A 48 -2.89 -1.07 -6.27
C ALA A 48 -3.66 -1.49 -7.51
N SER A 49 -3.91 -2.79 -7.63
CA SER A 49 -4.57 -3.38 -8.81
C SER A 49 -6.04 -2.95 -8.87
N ASP A 50 -6.62 -2.95 -10.07
CA ASP A 50 -8.07 -2.78 -10.19
C ASP A 50 -8.79 -4.07 -9.69
N PRO A 51 -9.74 -3.99 -8.75
CA PRO A 51 -10.52 -5.17 -8.33
C PRO A 51 -11.24 -5.89 -9.48
N GLY A 52 -11.54 -5.21 -10.59
CA GLY A 52 -12.17 -5.78 -11.77
C GLY A 52 -11.20 -6.45 -12.76
N ASN A 53 -9.90 -6.18 -12.67
CA ASN A 53 -8.91 -6.69 -13.63
C ASN A 53 -7.98 -7.72 -12.98
N LYS A 54 -8.39 -8.99 -13.02
CA LYS A 54 -7.60 -10.10 -12.46
C LYS A 54 -6.45 -10.54 -13.36
N ASP A 55 -6.53 -10.24 -14.66
CA ASP A 55 -5.60 -10.73 -15.67
C ASP A 55 -4.37 -9.82 -15.83
N ALA A 56 -4.41 -8.61 -15.27
CA ALA A 56 -3.30 -7.66 -15.27
C ALA A 56 -2.94 -7.20 -13.83
N PRO A 57 -2.41 -8.10 -12.98
CA PRO A 57 -2.13 -7.79 -11.57
C PRO A 57 -1.10 -6.66 -11.39
N CYS A 58 -0.24 -6.46 -12.39
CA CYS A 58 0.77 -5.42 -12.37
C CYS A 58 0.26 -4.07 -12.89
N ASP A 59 -0.95 -3.97 -13.42
CA ASP A 59 -1.49 -2.70 -13.92
C ASP A 59 -2.30 -1.98 -12.85
N GLY A 60 -2.27 -0.65 -12.88
CA GLY A 60 -2.97 0.21 -11.93
C GLY A 60 -2.10 1.32 -11.38
N LYS A 61 -2.53 1.89 -10.25
CA LYS A 61 -1.77 2.94 -9.58
C LYS A 61 -0.60 2.31 -8.85
N SER A 62 0.62 2.72 -9.20
CA SER A 62 1.84 2.07 -8.70
C SER A 62 2.84 3.05 -8.12
N HIS A 63 3.82 2.50 -7.41
CA HIS A 63 5.06 3.16 -7.05
C HIS A 63 6.22 2.26 -7.47
N GLU A 64 7.16 2.80 -8.24
CA GLU A 64 8.33 2.06 -8.73
C GLU A 64 9.54 2.34 -7.84
N PHE A 65 10.35 1.32 -7.63
CA PHE A 65 11.58 1.34 -6.84
C PHE A 65 12.53 0.27 -7.37
N LYS A 66 13.74 0.19 -6.82
CA LYS A 66 14.74 -0.80 -7.23
C LYS A 66 15.27 -1.55 -6.02
N THR A 67 15.82 -2.73 -6.28
CA THR A 67 16.62 -3.44 -5.30
C THR A 67 18.01 -2.82 -5.15
N THR A 68 18.57 -2.90 -3.96
CA THR A 68 19.94 -2.46 -3.64
C THR A 68 20.98 -3.48 -4.11
N ASN A 69 22.25 -3.18 -3.85
CA ASN A 69 23.39 -4.07 -4.11
C ASN A 69 23.32 -5.41 -3.34
N GLU A 70 22.54 -5.46 -2.27
CA GLU A 70 22.30 -6.66 -1.48
C GLU A 70 21.00 -7.37 -1.90
N GLY A 71 20.35 -6.91 -2.96
CA GLY A 71 19.05 -7.41 -3.41
C GLY A 71 17.89 -7.01 -2.49
N ARG A 72 18.16 -6.16 -1.49
CA ARG A 72 17.13 -5.67 -0.56
C ARG A 72 16.27 -4.60 -1.22
N PHE A 73 15.05 -4.43 -0.75
CA PHE A 73 14.17 -3.39 -1.23
C PHE A 73 13.20 -2.92 -0.15
N TYR A 74 12.71 -1.70 -0.33
CA TYR A 74 11.52 -1.18 0.36
C TYR A 74 10.57 -0.52 -0.65
N GLY A 75 9.28 -0.71 -0.47
CA GLY A 75 8.22 -0.12 -1.28
C GLY A 75 7.25 0.59 -0.34
N PRO A 76 7.21 1.94 -0.33
CA PRO A 76 6.22 2.66 0.46
C PRO A 76 4.81 2.37 -0.06
N PRO A 77 3.77 2.56 0.77
CA PRO A 77 2.40 2.26 0.39
C PRO A 77 1.93 3.21 -0.72
N VAL A 78 1.23 2.68 -1.72
CA VAL A 78 0.53 3.51 -2.70
C VAL A 78 -0.63 4.20 -1.99
N ARG A 79 -0.67 5.52 -2.03
CA ARG A 79 -1.69 6.31 -1.33
C ARG A 79 -2.64 7.01 -2.28
N THR A 80 -3.88 7.19 -1.85
CA THR A 80 -4.84 8.07 -2.52
C THR A 80 -5.52 9.00 -1.54
N PHE A 81 -5.93 10.15 -2.04
CA PHE A 81 -6.77 11.07 -1.27
C PHE A 81 -8.24 10.64 -1.39
N ARG A 82 -8.97 10.66 -0.28
CA ARG A 82 -10.41 10.42 -0.23
C ARG A 82 -11.07 11.52 0.61
N PHE A 83 -12.08 12.17 0.04
CA PHE A 83 -12.83 13.21 0.75
C PHE A 83 -13.72 12.63 1.85
N PHE A 84 -14.29 11.44 1.62
CA PHE A 84 -15.25 10.81 2.53
C PHE A 84 -14.60 9.63 3.24
N MET A 85 -14.53 9.65 4.57
CA MET A 85 -14.19 8.48 5.37
C MET A 85 -15.44 7.64 5.64
N VAL A 86 -15.41 6.37 5.26
CA VAL A 86 -16.50 5.42 5.50
C VAL A 86 -16.02 4.44 6.56
N ILE A 87 -16.35 4.70 7.83
CA ILE A 87 -15.80 3.98 8.99
C ILE A 87 -16.35 2.54 9.11
N MET A 88 -17.59 2.31 8.67
CA MET A 88 -18.25 1.00 8.71
C MET A 88 -18.27 0.30 7.33
N GLY A 89 -17.43 0.75 6.40
CA GLY A 89 -17.33 0.19 5.06
C GLY A 89 -16.28 -0.91 5.01
N HIS A 90 -16.69 -2.13 4.67
CA HIS A 90 -15.75 -3.19 4.32
C HIS A 90 -15.18 -2.91 2.94
N THR A 91 -13.86 -2.76 2.85
CA THR A 91 -13.19 -2.50 1.56
C THR A 91 -12.11 -3.54 1.32
N LEU A 92 -12.11 -4.09 0.11
CA LEU A 92 -11.06 -4.97 -0.39
C LEU A 92 -10.04 -4.13 -1.16
N PHE A 93 -8.77 -4.32 -0.83
CA PHE A 93 -7.64 -3.69 -1.46
C PHE A 93 -6.82 -4.77 -2.15
N PRO A 94 -7.08 -5.03 -3.45
CA PRO A 94 -6.21 -5.88 -4.26
C PRO A 94 -4.90 -5.14 -4.55
N TRP A 95 -3.79 -5.83 -4.37
CA TRP A 95 -2.47 -5.27 -4.64
C TRP A 95 -1.49 -6.37 -5.07
N ALA A 96 -0.42 -5.94 -5.73
CA ALA A 96 0.65 -6.81 -6.18
C ALA A 96 2.02 -6.16 -6.03
N VAL A 97 3.05 -7.00 -5.89
CA VAL A 97 4.44 -6.64 -6.13
C VAL A 97 4.85 -7.26 -7.44
N CYS A 98 5.41 -6.46 -8.33
CA CYS A 98 5.85 -6.90 -9.64
C CYS A 98 7.31 -6.55 -9.86
N VAL A 99 8.00 -7.39 -10.62
CA VAL A 99 9.37 -7.20 -11.08
C VAL A 99 9.39 -7.05 -12.59
N LYS A 100 10.30 -6.23 -13.10
CA LYS A 100 10.51 -6.10 -14.55
C LYS A 100 11.55 -7.11 -15.01
N GLN A 101 11.15 -8.03 -15.88
CA GLN A 101 12.02 -9.03 -16.52
C GLN A 101 11.83 -8.94 -18.04
N ASP A 102 12.92 -8.83 -18.79
CA ASP A 102 12.91 -8.72 -20.25
C ASP A 102 11.94 -7.65 -20.81
N GLY A 103 11.84 -6.54 -20.08
CA GLY A 103 10.96 -5.41 -20.42
C GLY A 103 9.49 -5.59 -20.00
N VAL A 104 9.09 -6.77 -19.53
CA VAL A 104 7.73 -7.11 -19.11
C VAL A 104 7.61 -7.10 -17.59
N TRP A 105 6.48 -6.60 -17.08
CA TRP A 105 6.18 -6.65 -15.65
C TRP A 105 5.50 -7.96 -15.29
N THR A 106 6.13 -8.72 -14.40
CA THR A 106 5.65 -10.02 -13.94
C THR A 106 5.32 -9.95 -12.45
N PRO A 107 4.17 -10.49 -11.99
CA PRO A 107 3.83 -10.50 -10.58
C PRO A 107 4.76 -11.44 -9.81
N LEU A 108 5.39 -10.92 -8.74
CA LEU A 108 6.11 -11.71 -7.74
C LEU A 108 5.16 -12.17 -6.63
N TYR A 109 4.22 -11.30 -6.25
CA TYR A 109 3.27 -11.56 -5.20
C TYR A 109 1.98 -10.79 -5.47
N GLN A 110 0.84 -11.40 -5.12
CA GLN A 110 -0.46 -10.78 -5.22
C GLN A 110 -1.30 -11.17 -4.01
N GLU A 111 -2.00 -10.19 -3.44
CA GLU A 111 -2.92 -10.44 -2.34
C GLU A 111 -4.11 -9.48 -2.39
N LYS A 112 -5.18 -9.86 -1.69
CA LYS A 112 -6.31 -8.97 -1.38
C LYS A 112 -6.35 -8.76 0.12
N THR A 113 -6.17 -7.53 0.55
CA THR A 113 -6.29 -7.18 1.95
C THR A 113 -7.68 -6.65 2.26
N TYR A 114 -8.21 -7.07 3.39
CA TYR A 114 -9.48 -6.59 3.91
C TYR A 114 -9.24 -5.63 5.09
N THR A 115 -9.86 -4.46 5.06
CA THR A 115 -9.83 -3.53 6.20
C THR A 115 -11.22 -3.05 6.58
N LEU A 116 -11.40 -2.82 7.88
CA LEU A 116 -12.54 -2.09 8.43
C LEU A 116 -12.27 -0.60 8.22
N GLY A 117 -13.08 0.03 7.36
CA GLY A 117 -12.90 1.42 6.99
C GLY A 117 -12.01 1.60 5.76
N ASN A 118 -12.16 2.76 5.12
CA ASN A 118 -11.49 3.08 3.86
C ASN A 118 -10.12 3.77 4.03
N THR A 119 -9.48 3.65 5.20
CA THR A 119 -8.09 4.06 5.45
C THR A 119 -7.08 3.12 4.80
N GLY A 120 -7.48 1.86 4.58
CA GLY A 120 -6.69 0.83 3.91
C GLY A 120 -5.60 0.18 4.78
N PRO A 121 -4.76 -0.68 4.20
CA PRO A 121 -3.74 -1.43 4.93
C PRO A 121 -2.66 -0.53 5.52
N TRP A 122 -2.42 -0.64 6.82
CA TRP A 122 -1.45 0.17 7.57
C TRP A 122 -0.26 -0.63 8.10
N PHE A 123 -0.18 -1.91 7.72
CA PHE A 123 0.87 -2.84 8.14
C PHE A 123 2.03 -2.90 7.13
N LEU A 124 3.11 -3.57 7.54
CA LEU A 124 4.27 -3.88 6.71
C LEU A 124 4.21 -5.35 6.29
N VAL A 125 4.49 -5.64 5.02
CA VAL A 125 4.73 -7.00 4.53
C VAL A 125 6.21 -7.18 4.32
N GLU A 126 6.79 -8.10 5.06
CA GLU A 126 8.17 -8.56 4.90
C GLU A 126 8.19 -9.74 3.93
N MET A 127 9.05 -9.68 2.92
CA MET A 127 9.12 -10.66 1.84
C MET A 127 10.52 -11.22 1.67
N SER A 128 10.63 -12.53 1.48
CA SER A 128 11.85 -13.19 1.00
C SER A 128 11.52 -13.88 -0.31
N CYS A 129 12.03 -13.33 -1.42
CA CYS A 129 11.75 -13.84 -2.75
C CYS A 129 12.97 -14.56 -3.31
N HIS A 130 12.78 -15.82 -3.70
CA HIS A 130 13.74 -16.63 -4.44
C HIS A 130 13.15 -16.92 -5.82
N ASP A 131 13.78 -16.37 -6.85
CA ASP A 131 13.34 -16.38 -8.24
C ASP A 131 11.95 -15.75 -8.41
N VAL A 132 10.91 -16.59 -8.50
CA VAL A 132 9.50 -16.17 -8.65
C VAL A 132 8.63 -16.55 -7.44
N ALA A 133 9.20 -17.22 -6.43
CA ALA A 133 8.49 -17.63 -5.23
C ALA A 133 8.83 -16.68 -4.08
N CYS A 134 7.80 -16.14 -3.42
CA CYS A 134 7.98 -15.25 -2.28
C CYS A 134 7.32 -15.83 -1.02
N GLU A 135 8.10 -15.91 0.05
CA GLU A 135 7.58 -16.11 1.39
C GLU A 135 7.27 -14.75 2.02
N THR A 136 6.11 -14.63 2.68
CA THR A 136 5.64 -13.36 3.22
C THR A 136 5.28 -13.46 4.68
N LYS A 137 5.66 -12.45 5.46
CA LYS A 137 5.26 -12.26 6.85
C LYS A 137 4.66 -10.87 7.04
N LYS A 138 3.53 -10.78 7.74
CA LYS A 138 2.88 -9.49 8.03
C LYS A 138 3.32 -8.99 9.40
N ASN A 139 3.91 -7.81 9.45
CA ASN A 139 4.08 -7.05 10.67
C ASN A 139 2.92 -6.06 10.80
N LEU A 140 1.93 -6.41 11.63
CA LEU A 140 0.70 -5.64 11.81
C LEU A 140 0.88 -4.33 12.58
N GLN A 141 2.03 -4.14 13.24
CA GLN A 141 2.33 -2.96 14.05
C GLN A 141 3.79 -2.54 13.81
N PRO A 142 4.16 -2.12 12.58
CA PRO A 142 5.52 -1.67 12.31
C PRO A 142 5.77 -0.37 13.08
N THR A 143 6.92 -0.28 13.77
CA THR A 143 7.28 0.96 14.47
C THR A 143 7.68 2.05 13.46
N PRO A 144 7.50 3.34 13.81
CA PRO A 144 7.94 4.44 12.95
C PRO A 144 9.42 4.37 12.59
N GLU A 145 10.28 4.01 13.55
CA GLU A 145 11.74 3.91 13.38
C GLU A 145 12.10 2.79 12.37
N LEU A 146 11.35 1.68 12.39
CA LEU A 146 11.52 0.62 11.40
C LEU A 146 11.17 1.13 10.00
N ILE A 147 10.05 1.83 9.84
CA ILE A 147 9.63 2.37 8.55
C ILE A 147 10.62 3.41 8.02
N GLU A 148 11.11 4.29 8.88
CA GLU A 148 12.13 5.29 8.53
C GLU A 148 13.43 4.62 8.07
N SER A 149 13.96 3.67 8.85
CA SER A 149 15.18 2.94 8.49
C SER A 149 15.05 2.05 7.24
N LEU A 150 13.83 1.70 6.83
CA LEU A 150 13.57 1.03 5.57
C LEU A 150 13.51 2.01 4.40
N GLY A 151 12.96 3.21 4.62
CA GLY A 151 12.92 4.29 3.64
C GLY A 151 14.30 4.71 3.16
N GLU A 152 15.25 4.83 4.09
CA GLU A 152 16.65 5.17 3.82
C GLU A 152 17.40 4.13 2.96
N ARG A 153 16.87 2.89 2.81
CA ARG A 153 17.57 1.82 2.06
C ARG A 153 17.51 1.97 0.55
N ASN A 154 16.56 2.74 0.02
CA ASN A 154 16.37 2.89 -1.42
C ASN A 154 16.97 4.19 -1.99
N GLU A 155 17.52 5.05 -1.13
CA GLU A 155 18.24 6.27 -1.53
C GLU A 155 19.72 5.96 -1.81
#